data_AF-A0A3B1B6X8-F1
#
_entry.id   AF-A0A3B1B6X8-F1
#
_cell.length_a   1.000
_cell.length_b   1.000
_cell.length_c   1.000
_cell.angle_alpha   90.00
_cell.angle_beta   90.00
_cell.angle_gamma   90.00
#
_symmetry.space_group_name_H-M   'P 1'
#
loop_
_entity.id
_entity.type
_entity.pdbx_description
1 polymer ?
#
loop_
_entity_poly.entity_id
_entity_poly.type
_entity_poly.pdbx_seq_one_letter_code
_entity_poly.pdbx_strand_id
1 'polypeptide(L)'
;MVNKPLQKFRLFHTFEADEAQEIVSNVYCDHKLTPARRGKVDAMHNRAKLSAVALNYMEYGSEVTVEPGYLERFFLFQLPL
;
A
#
# COMPACT_ATOMS: atom_id res chain seq x y z
N MET A 1 -5.36 22.03 0.31
CA MET A 1 -4.80 20.67 0.15
C MET A 1 -5.15 19.87 1.39
N VAL A 2 -5.82 18.74 1.24
CA VAL A 2 -6.05 17.83 2.37
C VAL A 2 -4.73 17.12 2.64
N ASN A 3 -4.21 17.26 3.86
CA ASN A 3 -3.01 16.54 4.27
C ASN A 3 -3.34 15.06 4.41
N LYS A 4 -2.58 14.21 3.73
CA LYS A 4 -2.75 12.76 3.79
C LYS A 4 -2.01 12.21 5.01
N PRO A 5 -2.49 11.13 5.66
CA PRO A 5 -1.79 10.52 6.79
C PRO A 5 -0.34 10.19 6.45
N LEU A 6 0.57 10.46 7.38
CA LEU A 6 2.00 10.19 7.24
C LEU A 6 2.67 10.83 6.00
N GLN A 7 2.12 11.89 5.40
CA GLN A 7 2.62 12.49 4.14
C GLN A 7 4.12 12.86 4.11
N LYS A 8 4.75 13.10 5.26
CA LYS A 8 6.21 13.37 5.36
C LYS A 8 7.08 12.12 5.20
N PHE A 9 6.47 10.94 5.18
CA PHE A 9 7.11 9.63 5.13
C PHE A 9 6.66 8.85 3.89
N ARG A 10 6.60 9.52 2.74
CA ARG A 10 6.23 8.88 1.47
C ARG A 10 7.23 7.80 1.12
N LEU A 11 6.72 6.59 0.91
CA LEU A 11 7.50 5.47 0.40
C LEU A 11 7.45 5.45 -1.13
N PHE A 12 6.25 5.55 -1.71
CA PHE A 12 6.07 5.69 -3.16
C PHE A 12 4.76 6.40 -3.52
N HIS A 13 4.68 6.83 -4.78
CA HIS A 13 3.47 7.31 -5.45
C HIS A 13 3.58 6.95 -6.94
N THR A 14 2.70 6.10 -7.45
CA THR A 14 2.71 5.64 -8.86
C THR A 14 1.29 5.56 -9.43
N PHE A 15 1.20 5.61 -10.75
CA PHE A 15 -0.04 5.41 -11.49
C PHE A 15 -0.13 4.04 -12.18
N GLU A 16 0.94 3.25 -12.09
CA GLU A 16 1.07 1.94 -12.73
C GLU A 16 0.85 0.82 -11.72
N ALA A 17 -0.10 -0.07 -12.02
CA ALA A 17 -0.52 -1.12 -11.08
C ALA A 17 0.56 -2.17 -10.81
N ASP A 18 1.34 -2.54 -11.82
CA ASP A 18 2.39 -3.54 -11.70
C ASP A 18 3.53 -3.04 -10.78
N GLU A 19 3.90 -1.77 -10.92
CA GLU A 19 4.87 -1.12 -10.03
C GLU A 19 4.35 -1.06 -8.59
N ALA A 20 3.07 -0.69 -8.40
CA ALA A 20 2.45 -0.69 -7.09
C ALA A 20 2.48 -2.08 -6.44
N GLN A 21 2.17 -3.15 -7.20
CA GLN A 21 2.21 -4.52 -6.70
C GLN A 21 3.63 -4.95 -6.29
N GLU A 22 4.64 -4.62 -7.09
CA GLU A 22 6.02 -4.97 -6.77
C GLU A 22 6.46 -4.30 -5.45
N ILE A 23 6.22 -2.99 -5.32
CA ILE A 23 6.66 -2.24 -4.14
C ILE A 23 5.93 -2.73 -2.88
N VAL A 24 4.61 -2.90 -2.96
CA VAL A 24 3.82 -3.34 -1.80
C VAL A 24 4.22 -4.77 -1.38
N SER A 25 4.65 -5.62 -2.33
CA SER A 25 5.04 -7.00 -2.03
C SER A 25 6.33 -7.05 -1.22
N ASN A 26 7.26 -6.15 -1.56
CA ASN A 26 8.48 -5.96 -0.82
C ASN A 26 8.25 -5.39 0.59
N VAL A 27 7.16 -4.64 0.84
CA VAL A 27 6.89 -4.07 2.17
C VAL A 27 6.19 -5.04 3.11
N TYR A 28 5.21 -5.79 2.59
CA TYR A 28 4.37 -6.67 3.39
C TYR A 28 4.73 -8.13 3.14
N CYS A 29 4.20 -8.70 2.07
CA CYS A 29 4.42 -10.05 1.59
C CYS A 29 4.00 -10.09 0.11
N ASP A 30 4.29 -11.18 -0.58
CA ASP A 30 3.70 -11.44 -1.89
C ASP A 30 2.18 -11.19 -1.82
N HIS A 31 1.67 -10.33 -2.68
CA HIS A 31 0.26 -10.05 -2.79
C HIS A 31 -0.07 -9.71 -4.23
N LYS A 32 -1.30 -10.01 -4.64
CA LYS A 32 -1.81 -9.67 -5.96
C LYS A 32 -2.66 -8.42 -5.86
N LEU A 33 -2.33 -7.43 -6.68
CA LEU A 33 -3.07 -6.19 -6.83
C LEU A 33 -3.76 -6.20 -8.20
N THR A 34 -5.09 -6.24 -8.20
CA THR A 34 -5.87 -6.23 -9.45
C THR A 34 -6.73 -4.96 -9.51
N PRO A 35 -6.39 -3.98 -10.35
CA PRO A 35 -7.22 -2.79 -10.55
C PRO A 35 -8.51 -3.10 -11.28
N ALA A 36 -9.61 -2.45 -10.90
CA ALA A 36 -10.90 -2.58 -11.60
C ALA A 36 -10.86 -2.04 -13.04
N ARG A 37 -9.98 -1.07 -13.32
CA ARG A 37 -9.72 -0.53 -14.68
C ARG A 37 -8.32 -0.93 -15.12
N ARG A 38 -8.16 -1.48 -16.33
CA ARG A 38 -6.88 -2.02 -16.84
C ARG A 38 -5.69 -1.09 -16.57
N GLY A 39 -4.79 -1.56 -15.70
CA GLY A 39 -3.42 -1.04 -15.51
C GLY A 39 -3.28 0.27 -14.74
N LYS A 40 -4.36 1.02 -14.50
CA LYS A 40 -4.27 2.36 -13.89
C LYS A 40 -4.72 2.38 -12.45
N VAL A 41 -3.87 2.96 -11.60
CA VAL A 41 -4.13 3.29 -10.20
C VAL A 41 -3.69 4.74 -9.95
N ASP A 42 -3.95 5.26 -8.76
CA ASP A 42 -3.24 6.41 -8.18
C ASP A 42 -2.77 5.95 -6.80
N ALA A 43 -1.76 5.08 -6.82
CA ALA A 43 -1.30 4.32 -5.67
C ALA A 43 -0.26 5.12 -4.88
N MET A 44 -0.57 5.40 -3.62
CA MET A 44 0.32 6.07 -2.69
C MET A 44 0.46 5.27 -1.40
N HIS A 45 1.71 5.06 -1.00
CA HIS A 45 2.05 4.46 0.29
C HIS A 45 2.90 5.42 1.09
N ASN A 46 2.42 5.81 2.27
CA ASN A 46 3.22 6.49 3.27
C ASN A 46 3.51 5.52 4.42
N ARG A 47 4.77 5.41 4.82
CA ARG A 47 5.22 4.45 5.83
C ARG A 47 6.15 5.09 6.83
N ALA A 48 5.76 5.06 8.11
CA ALA A 48 6.62 5.45 9.21
C ALA A 48 7.04 4.21 10.00
N LYS A 49 8.34 3.89 9.98
CA LYS A 49 8.92 2.81 10.78
C LYS A 49 9.20 3.32 12.20
N LEU A 50 8.64 2.64 13.20
CA LEU A 50 8.98 2.82 14.62
C LEU A 50 9.86 1.64 15.06
N SER A 51 10.07 1.48 16.37
CA SER A 51 10.94 0.42 16.92
C SER A 51 10.46 -0.99 16.54
N ALA A 52 9.28 -1.39 17.04
CA ALA A 52 8.74 -2.75 16.84
C ALA A 52 7.60 -2.83 15.80
N VAL A 53 7.12 -1.68 15.31
CA VAL A 53 5.95 -1.60 14.41
C VAL A 53 6.21 -0.61 13.28
N ALA A 54 5.46 -0.75 12.19
CA ALA A 54 5.39 0.26 11.14
C ALA A 54 3.94 0.70 10.97
N LEU A 55 3.73 2.02 10.93
CA LEU A 55 2.45 2.59 10.52
C LEU A 55 2.47 2.75 9.00
N ASN A 56 1.38 2.32 8.38
CA ASN A 56 1.24 2.36 6.93
C ASN A 56 -0.08 3.02 6.55
N TYR A 57 -0.01 3.98 5.65
CA TYR A 57 -1.15 4.53 4.95
C TYR A 57 -1.07 4.15 3.48
N MET A 58 -2.11 3.48 2.97
CA MET A 58 -2.20 3.04 1.58
C MET A 58 -3.48 3.61 0.97
N GLU A 59 -3.35 4.18 -0.23
CA GLU A 59 -4.46 4.65 -1.05
C GLU A 59 -4.18 4.20 -2.48
N TYR A 60 -5.17 3.67 -3.19
CA TYR A 60 -5.02 3.23 -4.59
C TYR A 60 -5.70 4.18 -5.59
N GLY A 61 -6.41 5.20 -5.08
CA GLY A 61 -7.17 6.19 -5.86
C GLY A 61 -8.20 5.63 -6.86
N SER A 62 -8.46 4.33 -6.77
CA SER A 62 -9.34 3.56 -7.63
C SER A 62 -9.78 2.29 -6.91
N GLU A 63 -10.84 1.67 -7.39
CA GLU A 63 -11.26 0.36 -6.91
C GLU A 63 -10.23 -0.69 -7.32
N VAL A 64 -9.75 -1.45 -6.33
CA VAL A 64 -8.78 -2.52 -6.50
C VAL A 64 -9.20 -3.73 -5.67
N THR A 65 -8.87 -4.92 -6.16
CA THR A 65 -8.86 -6.13 -5.34
C THR A 65 -7.43 -6.41 -4.89
N VAL A 66 -7.24 -6.64 -3.60
CA VAL A 66 -5.95 -7.03 -3.01
C VAL A 66 -6.12 -8.43 -2.43
N GLU A 67 -5.35 -9.38 -2.95
CA GLU A 67 -5.26 -10.73 -2.40
C GLU A 67 -3.92 -10.82 -1.63
N PRO A 68 -3.93 -10.72 -0.29
CA PRO A 68 -2.72 -10.88 0.48
C PRO A 68 -2.26 -12.34 0.45
N GLY A 69 -0.96 -12.56 0.25
CA GLY A 69 -0.34 -13.86 0.52
C GLY A 69 -0.29 -14.17 2.02
N TYR A 70 0.43 -15.23 2.37
CA TYR A 70 0.60 -15.62 3.76
C TYR A 70 1.48 -14.61 4.51
N LEU A 71 0.90 -13.98 5.53
CA LEU A 71 1.62 -13.11 6.45
C LEU A 71 2.47 -13.99 7.38
N GLU A 72 3.73 -14.23 7.01
CA GLU A 72 4.59 -15.17 7.74
C GLU A 72 5.09 -14.61 9.08
N ARG A 73 5.73 -13.43 9.03
CA ARG A 73 6.58 -12.92 10.11
C ARG A 73 6.00 -11.72 10.84
N PHE A 74 4.77 -11.32 10.51
CA PHE A 74 4.11 -10.16 11.09
C PHE A 74 2.58 -10.27 11.04
N PHE A 75 1.92 -9.43 11.83
CA PHE A 75 0.46 -9.25 11.80
C PHE A 75 0.13 -7.87 11.22
N LEU A 76 -0.99 -7.78 10.51
CA LEU A 76 -1.52 -6.53 9.98
C LEU A 76 -2.82 -6.18 10.68
N PHE A 77 -2.89 -4.98 11.26
CA PHE A 77 -4.13 -4.40 11.78
C PHE A 77 -4.58 -3.30 10.83
N GLN A 78 -5.73 -3.50 10.18
CA GLN A 78 -6.29 -2.53 9.25
C GLN A 78 -7.38 -1.71 9.92
N LEU A 79 -7.30 -0.40 9.78
CA LEU A 79 -8.31 0.55 10.25
C LEU A 79 -8.89 1.27 9.03
N PRO A 80 -10.22 1.26 8.84
CA PRO A 80 -10.83 2.10 7.82
C PRO A 80 -10.62 3.58 8.18
N LEU A 81 -10.39 4.41 7.16
CA LEU A 81 -10.20 5.86 7.27
C LEU A 81 -11.27 6.62 6.48
#